data_AF-A0A060ZSS0-F1
#
_entry.id   AF-A0A060ZSS0-F1
#
_cell.length_a   1.000
_cell.length_b   1.000
_cell.length_c   1.000
_cell.angle_alpha   90.00
_cell.angle_beta   90.00
_cell.angle_gamma   90.00
#
_symmetry.space_group_name_H-M   'P 1'
#
loop_
_entity.id
_entity.type
_entity.pdbx_description
1 polymer ?
#
loop_
_entity_poly.entity_id
_entity_poly.type
_entity_poly.pdbx_seq_one_letter_code
_entity_poly.pdbx_strand_id
1 'polypeptide(L)'
;MTVPPPPMPSHWHCYRWTGERRTYDDESARRPPHLVVADIPPQEWTRIAAASPAFMASDVPPLEVPHWLLRPARMIKATFEAPDKAAAWYRDQVGDLSRSFLTDHDNDSSRQAERFAAADDRLGWGGDVVGGWYLRGTGFASVQVIACSANRIRPTIPCPMG
;
A
#
# COMPACT_ATOMS: atom_id res chain seq x y z
N MET A 1 -12.54 5.42 -31.17
CA MET A 1 -13.28 5.63 -29.91
C MET A 1 -12.29 5.53 -28.78
N THR A 2 -11.98 6.63 -28.09
CA THR A 2 -11.10 6.63 -26.91
C THR A 2 -11.86 6.04 -25.73
N VAL A 3 -11.30 5.01 -25.11
CA VAL A 3 -11.81 4.45 -23.85
C VAL A 3 -11.76 5.59 -22.80
N PRO A 4 -12.86 5.88 -22.08
CA PRO A 4 -12.85 6.91 -21.05
C PRO A 4 -11.79 6.57 -19.99
N PRO A 5 -11.09 7.57 -19.43
CA PRO A 5 -10.16 7.32 -18.34
C PRO A 5 -10.90 6.62 -17.19
N PRO A 6 -10.27 5.65 -16.50
CA PRO A 6 -10.90 5.00 -15.37
C PRO A 6 -11.26 6.04 -14.30
N PRO A 7 -12.35 5.82 -13.55
CA PRO A 7 -12.76 6.74 -12.50
C PRO A 7 -11.64 6.92 -11.48
N MET A 8 -11.49 8.14 -10.96
CA MET A 8 -10.60 8.40 -9.84
C MET A 8 -11.10 7.64 -8.60
N PRO A 9 -10.18 7.11 -7.77
CA PRO A 9 -10.57 6.51 -6.50
C PRO A 9 -11.17 7.58 -5.58
N SER A 10 -12.14 7.19 -4.75
CA SER A 10 -12.71 8.11 -3.75
C SER A 10 -11.70 8.46 -2.65
N HIS A 11 -10.80 7.53 -2.33
CA HIS A 11 -9.84 7.66 -1.24
C HIS A 11 -8.48 7.05 -1.57
N TRP A 12 -7.47 7.59 -0.90
CA TRP A 12 -6.13 7.02 -0.77
C TRP A 12 -5.90 6.65 0.69
N HIS A 13 -5.80 5.35 0.96
CA HIS A 13 -5.54 4.83 2.31
C HIS A 13 -4.05 4.60 2.51
N CYS A 14 -3.53 5.15 3.59
CA CYS A 14 -2.12 5.24 3.87
C CYS A 14 -1.72 4.20 4.93
N TYR A 15 -0.66 3.44 4.66
CA TYR A 15 -0.15 2.39 5.53
C TYR A 15 1.35 2.55 5.73
N ARG A 16 1.82 2.15 6.91
CA ARG A 16 3.24 2.15 7.26
C ARG A 16 3.53 0.95 8.13
N TRP A 17 4.65 0.30 7.84
CA TRP A 17 5.17 -0.79 8.65
C TRP A 17 6.68 -0.64 8.84
N THR A 18 7.17 -1.01 10.01
CA THR A 18 8.61 -1.09 10.31
C THR A 18 8.82 -2.24 11.29
N GLY A 19 9.73 -3.15 10.96
CA GLY A 19 9.98 -4.34 11.78
C GLY A 19 11.17 -5.14 11.28
N GLU A 20 11.34 -6.34 11.82
CA GLU A 20 12.42 -7.23 11.40
C GLU A 20 12.20 -7.77 9.99
N ARG A 21 13.26 -7.80 9.17
CA ARG A 21 13.22 -8.38 7.83
C ARG A 21 12.73 -9.83 7.84
N ARG A 22 13.08 -10.62 8.86
CA ARG A 22 12.62 -12.01 8.98
C ARG A 22 11.10 -12.11 9.07
N THR A 23 10.44 -11.17 9.75
CA THR A 23 8.98 -11.10 9.83
C THR A 23 8.37 -10.71 8.48
N TYR A 24 9.02 -9.80 7.76
CA TYR A 24 8.62 -9.47 6.39
C TYR A 24 8.78 -10.66 5.43
N ASP A 25 9.86 -11.43 5.55
CA ASP A 25 10.14 -12.58 4.69
C ASP A 25 9.20 -13.77 4.95
N ASP A 26 8.46 -13.78 6.07
CA ASP A 26 7.41 -14.77 6.33
C ASP A 26 6.14 -14.44 5.54
N GLU A 27 5.98 -15.13 4.41
CA GLU A 27 4.83 -14.96 3.51
C GLU A 27 3.50 -15.45 4.07
N SER A 28 3.51 -16.31 5.10
CA SER A 28 2.31 -17.03 5.55
C SER A 28 1.18 -16.10 5.99
N ALA A 29 1.53 -14.97 6.63
CA ALA A 29 0.59 -13.95 7.09
C ALA A 29 0.36 -12.80 6.09
N ARG A 30 1.03 -12.84 4.92
CA ARG A 30 1.03 -11.77 3.92
C ARG A 30 0.05 -12.00 2.77
N ARG A 31 -0.67 -13.13 2.77
CA ARG A 31 -1.69 -13.46 1.75
C ARG A 31 -3.03 -13.88 2.35
N PRO A 32 -4.16 -13.53 1.70
CA PRO A 32 -5.43 -14.16 2.02
C PRO A 32 -5.38 -15.67 1.71
N PRO A 33 -6.27 -16.48 2.30
CA PRO A 33 -6.30 -17.92 2.07
C PRO A 33 -6.80 -18.19 0.64
N HIS A 34 -6.00 -18.93 -0.13
CA HIS A 34 -6.26 -19.33 -1.53
C HIS A 34 -6.46 -18.18 -2.52
N LEU A 35 -5.46 -17.93 -3.37
CA LEU A 35 -5.61 -17.09 -4.57
C LEU A 35 -6.54 -17.80 -5.56
N VAL A 36 -7.68 -17.19 -5.91
CA VAL A 36 -8.54 -17.65 -7.01
C VAL A 36 -8.41 -16.70 -8.20
N VAL A 37 -8.33 -17.31 -9.37
CA VAL A 37 -7.76 -16.81 -10.64
C VAL A 37 -8.76 -15.99 -11.48
N ALA A 38 -9.75 -15.36 -10.85
CA ALA A 38 -10.90 -14.76 -11.53
C ALA A 38 -11.38 -13.46 -10.88
N ASP A 39 -12.33 -12.77 -11.53
CA ASP A 39 -13.00 -11.60 -10.97
C ASP A 39 -13.82 -12.00 -9.74
N ILE A 40 -13.29 -11.70 -8.56
CA ILE A 40 -13.92 -11.97 -7.26
C ILE A 40 -14.95 -10.86 -6.97
N PRO A 41 -16.22 -11.17 -6.68
CA PRO A 41 -17.20 -10.15 -6.29
C PRO A 41 -16.84 -9.46 -4.96
N PRO A 42 -17.23 -8.19 -4.73
CA PRO A 42 -16.87 -7.46 -3.50
C PRO A 42 -17.17 -8.20 -2.19
N GLN A 43 -18.35 -8.84 -2.09
CA GLN A 43 -18.76 -9.60 -0.90
C GLN A 43 -17.95 -10.90 -0.67
N GLU A 44 -17.30 -11.42 -1.70
CA GLU A 44 -16.48 -12.62 -1.62
C GLU A 44 -15.08 -12.26 -1.08
N TRP A 45 -14.52 -11.11 -1.46
CA TRP A 45 -13.26 -10.59 -0.91
C TRP A 45 -13.26 -10.53 0.61
N THR A 46 -14.32 -9.97 1.21
CA THR A 46 -14.45 -9.88 2.66
C THR A 46 -14.48 -11.25 3.32
N ARG A 47 -15.18 -12.22 2.73
CA ARG A 47 -15.27 -13.60 3.25
C ARG A 47 -13.95 -14.34 3.15
N ILE A 48 -13.25 -14.24 2.01
CA ILE A 48 -11.92 -14.81 1.80
C ILE A 48 -10.95 -14.25 2.84
N ALA A 49 -10.89 -12.93 2.99
CA ALA A 49 -9.99 -12.29 3.96
C ALA A 49 -10.31 -12.74 5.40
N ALA A 50 -11.59 -12.77 5.79
CA ALA A 50 -12.03 -13.20 7.12
C ALA A 50 -11.70 -14.67 7.44
N ALA A 51 -11.58 -15.53 6.42
CA ALA A 51 -11.18 -16.93 6.61
C ALA A 51 -9.69 -17.11 6.99
N SER A 52 -8.87 -16.06 6.94
CA SER A 52 -7.49 -16.06 7.45
C SER A 52 -7.31 -15.03 8.57
N PRO A 53 -7.52 -15.45 9.84
CA PRO A 53 -7.25 -14.58 10.99
C PRO A 53 -5.82 -14.07 11.05
N ALA A 54 -4.84 -14.89 10.66
CA ALA A 54 -3.42 -14.52 10.63
C ALA A 54 -3.14 -13.38 9.64
N PHE A 55 -3.74 -13.45 8.45
CA PHE A 55 -3.73 -12.34 7.50
C PHE A 55 -4.39 -11.13 8.15
N MET A 56 -5.66 -11.20 8.56
CA MET A 56 -6.40 -10.05 9.11
C MET A 56 -5.74 -9.38 10.33
N ALA A 57 -4.95 -10.11 11.11
CA ALA A 57 -4.22 -9.59 12.26
C ALA A 57 -2.86 -8.98 11.90
N SER A 58 -2.25 -9.38 10.80
CA SER A 58 -0.89 -8.99 10.40
C SER A 58 -0.82 -7.54 9.91
N ASP A 59 0.11 -6.78 10.46
CA ASP A 59 0.47 -5.44 9.99
C ASP A 59 1.59 -5.46 8.94
N VAL A 60 2.13 -6.64 8.63
CA VAL A 60 3.17 -6.83 7.62
C VAL A 60 2.59 -6.57 6.24
N PRO A 61 3.34 -5.88 5.34
CA PRO A 61 2.87 -5.62 3.98
C PRO A 61 2.42 -6.90 3.26
N PRO A 62 1.23 -6.92 2.65
CA PRO A 62 0.74 -8.08 1.92
C PRO A 62 1.58 -8.36 0.66
N LEU A 63 1.43 -9.56 0.10
CA LEU A 63 2.10 -9.95 -1.15
C LEU A 63 1.56 -9.19 -2.37
N GLU A 64 0.24 -8.94 -2.40
CA GLU A 64 -0.38 -8.11 -3.42
C GLU A 64 -0.76 -6.76 -2.80
N VAL A 65 -0.39 -5.67 -3.47
CA VAL A 65 -0.55 -4.31 -2.95
C VAL A 65 -2.02 -3.97 -2.60
N PRO A 66 -3.03 -4.26 -3.44
CA PRO A 66 -4.43 -3.94 -3.14
C PRO A 66 -4.99 -4.70 -1.93
N HIS A 67 -4.35 -5.80 -1.50
CA HIS A 67 -4.79 -6.55 -0.32
C HIS A 67 -4.65 -5.77 1.00
N TRP A 68 -3.98 -4.62 0.99
CA TRP A 68 -4.08 -3.65 2.08
C TRP A 68 -5.52 -3.20 2.33
N LEU A 69 -6.34 -3.08 1.29
CA LEU A 69 -7.74 -2.69 1.40
C LEU A 69 -8.63 -3.78 2.03
N LEU A 70 -8.14 -5.02 2.11
CA LEU A 70 -8.81 -6.10 2.84
C LEU A 70 -8.52 -6.05 4.34
N ARG A 71 -7.50 -5.29 4.77
CA ARG A 71 -7.14 -5.15 6.18
C ARG A 71 -8.19 -4.32 6.93
N PRO A 72 -8.39 -4.58 8.23
CA PRO A 72 -9.26 -3.75 9.06
C PRO A 72 -8.89 -2.27 9.00
N ALA A 73 -9.89 -1.39 8.93
CA ALA A 73 -9.70 0.07 8.85
C ALA A 73 -8.80 0.64 9.96
N ARG A 74 -8.77 0.01 11.15
CA ARG A 74 -7.85 0.37 12.26
C ARG A 74 -6.36 0.33 11.91
N MET A 75 -5.97 -0.32 10.80
CA MET A 75 -4.57 -0.37 10.34
C MET A 75 -4.19 0.83 9.46
N ILE A 76 -5.18 1.57 8.98
CA ILE A 76 -4.99 2.78 8.17
C ILE A 76 -4.38 3.87 9.07
N LYS A 77 -3.29 4.47 8.59
CA LYS A 77 -2.57 5.55 9.28
C LYS A 77 -3.12 6.92 8.93
N ALA A 78 -3.61 7.08 7.70
CA ALA A 78 -4.31 8.27 7.22
C ALA A 78 -5.19 7.91 6.01
N THR A 79 -6.22 8.70 5.77
CA THR A 79 -7.05 8.63 4.57
C THR A 79 -7.15 10.02 3.97
N PHE A 80 -7.02 10.12 2.65
CA PHE A 80 -7.17 11.37 1.93
C PHE A 80 -8.10 11.18 0.72
N GLU A 81 -8.89 12.20 0.41
CA GLU A 81 -9.69 12.30 -0.82
C GLU A 81 -8.96 13.03 -1.95
N ALA A 82 -7.80 13.63 -1.65
CA ALA A 82 -7.01 14.40 -2.60
C ALA A 82 -5.63 13.74 -2.79
N PRO A 83 -5.20 13.47 -4.03
CA PRO A 83 -3.96 12.73 -4.30
C PRO A 83 -2.71 13.50 -3.85
N ASP A 84 -2.72 14.82 -3.95
CA ASP A 84 -1.63 15.70 -3.50
C ASP A 84 -1.38 15.61 -1.99
N LYS A 85 -2.45 15.55 -1.18
CA LYS A 85 -2.36 15.33 0.27
C LYS A 85 -1.83 13.95 0.61
N ALA A 86 -2.26 12.92 -0.13
CA ALA A 86 -1.76 11.56 0.04
C ALA A 86 -0.26 11.47 -0.32
N ALA A 87 0.16 12.18 -1.37
CA ALA A 87 1.56 12.23 -1.78
C ALA A 87 2.44 13.01 -0.79
N ALA A 88 1.92 14.11 -0.22
CA ALA A 88 2.58 14.84 0.86
C ALA A 88 2.77 13.93 2.08
N TRP A 89 1.75 13.18 2.48
CA TRP A 89 1.86 12.21 3.57
C TRP A 89 2.95 11.16 3.28
N TYR A 90 2.98 10.61 2.06
CA TYR A 90 4.02 9.66 1.67
C TYR A 90 5.43 10.26 1.81
N ARG A 91 5.63 11.48 1.32
CA ARG A 91 6.90 12.21 1.43
C ARG A 91 7.33 12.38 2.89
N ASP A 92 6.43 12.82 3.75
CA ASP A 92 6.71 13.01 5.17
C ASP A 92 7.13 11.68 5.83
N GLN A 93 6.40 10.60 5.57
CA GLN A 93 6.74 9.28 6.13
C GLN A 93 8.10 8.74 5.65
N VAL A 94 8.46 9.00 4.39
CA VAL A 94 9.77 8.63 3.85
C VAL A 94 10.88 9.51 4.42
N GLY A 95 10.63 10.81 4.57
CA GLY A 95 11.55 11.76 5.20
C GLY A 95 11.90 11.34 6.63
N ASP A 96 10.90 10.94 7.42
CA ASP A 96 11.07 10.42 8.78
C ASP A 96 11.97 9.18 8.85
N LEU A 97 11.99 8.35 7.81
CA LEU A 97 12.75 7.11 7.76
C LEU A 97 14.17 7.27 7.18
N SER A 98 14.42 8.35 6.43
CA SER A 98 15.64 8.55 5.62
C SER A 98 16.94 8.22 6.37
N ARG A 99 17.11 8.78 7.57
CA ARG A 99 18.31 8.59 8.41
C ARG A 99 18.57 7.13 8.80
N SER A 100 17.55 6.27 8.76
CA SER A 100 17.64 4.86 9.12
C SER A 100 17.92 3.94 7.93
N PHE A 101 17.90 4.44 6.69
CA PHE A 101 18.18 3.63 5.51
C PHE A 101 19.59 3.03 5.56
N LEU A 102 19.68 1.79 5.08
CA LEU A 102 20.93 1.04 5.02
C LEU A 102 21.91 1.62 3.99
N THR A 103 21.40 2.09 2.85
CA THR A 103 22.22 2.52 1.72
C THR A 103 22.19 4.04 1.58
N ASP A 104 23.34 4.62 1.24
CA ASP A 104 23.41 6.05 0.87
C ASP A 104 22.64 6.33 -0.43
N HIS A 105 22.49 5.31 -1.27
CA HIS A 105 21.70 5.36 -2.49
C HIS A 105 20.23 5.72 -2.25
N ASP A 106 19.62 5.20 -1.18
CA ASP A 106 18.24 5.55 -0.80
C ASP A 106 18.14 6.95 -0.14
N ASN A 107 19.27 7.48 0.34
CA ASN A 107 19.41 8.81 0.92
C ASN A 107 19.80 9.89 -0.09
N ASP A 108 20.13 9.51 -1.33
CA ASP A 108 20.44 10.46 -2.38
C ASP A 108 19.25 11.39 -2.67
N SER A 109 19.49 12.70 -2.60
CA SER A 109 18.43 13.71 -2.71
C SER A 109 17.79 13.77 -4.09
N SER A 110 18.56 13.53 -5.14
CA SER A 110 18.05 13.53 -6.52
C SER A 110 17.12 12.34 -6.74
N ARG A 111 17.51 11.17 -6.24
CA ARG A 111 16.69 9.95 -6.28
C ARG A 111 15.43 10.06 -5.44
N GLN A 112 15.50 10.70 -4.27
CA GLN A 112 14.31 10.99 -3.49
C GLN A 112 13.35 11.90 -4.25
N ALA A 113 13.86 12.96 -4.88
CA ALA A 113 13.05 13.85 -5.71
C ALA A 113 12.37 13.12 -6.87
N GLU A 114 13.10 12.25 -7.59
CA GLU A 114 12.54 11.41 -8.66
C GLU A 114 11.44 10.47 -8.14
N ARG A 115 11.68 9.81 -7.00
CA ARG A 115 10.69 8.92 -6.37
C ARG A 115 9.42 9.69 -5.98
N PHE A 116 9.58 10.89 -5.45
CA PHE A 116 8.44 11.72 -5.05
C PHE A 116 7.66 12.25 -6.25
N ALA A 117 8.34 12.67 -7.32
CA ALA A 117 7.68 13.05 -8.57
C ALA A 117 6.91 11.86 -9.19
N ALA A 118 7.49 10.66 -9.18
CA ALA A 118 6.81 9.45 -9.63
C ALA A 118 5.61 9.08 -8.75
N ALA A 119 5.68 9.32 -7.44
CA ALA A 119 4.57 9.13 -6.53
C ALA A 119 3.44 10.15 -6.79
N ASP A 120 3.77 11.43 -6.97
CA ASP A 120 2.80 12.48 -7.31
C ASP A 120 2.07 12.14 -8.62
N ASP A 121 2.79 11.75 -9.68
CA ASP A 121 2.18 11.34 -10.95
C ASP A 121 1.27 10.12 -10.78
N ARG A 122 1.79 9.05 -10.14
CA ARG A 122 1.06 7.80 -9.90
C ARG A 122 -0.26 8.03 -9.16
N LEU A 123 -0.24 8.83 -8.10
CA LEU A 123 -1.43 9.16 -7.32
C LEU A 123 -2.37 10.08 -8.11
N GLY A 124 -1.83 10.99 -8.92
CA GLY A 124 -2.58 11.91 -9.78
C GLY A 124 -3.49 11.21 -10.78
N TRP A 125 -3.13 10.02 -11.26
CA TRP A 125 -4.01 9.19 -12.10
C TRP A 125 -4.73 8.07 -11.33
N GLY A 126 -4.66 8.04 -10.00
CA GLY A 126 -5.39 7.09 -9.16
C GLY A 126 -4.75 5.71 -9.03
N GLY A 127 -3.42 5.63 -9.17
CA GLY A 127 -2.66 4.41 -8.92
C GLY A 127 -2.15 4.29 -7.48
N ASP A 128 -1.64 3.10 -7.15
CA ASP A 128 -1.03 2.83 -5.85
C ASP A 128 0.46 3.23 -5.84
N VAL A 129 0.94 3.73 -4.70
CA VAL A 129 2.36 3.98 -4.43
C VAL A 129 2.82 3.07 -3.29
N VAL A 130 3.96 2.40 -3.51
CA VAL A 130 4.59 1.53 -2.52
C VAL A 130 6.09 1.82 -2.49
N GLY A 131 6.60 2.09 -1.29
CA GLY A 131 8.03 2.13 -1.03
C GLY A 131 8.42 1.13 0.05
N GLY A 132 9.62 0.57 -0.10
CA GLY A 132 10.22 -0.38 0.84
C GLY A 132 11.73 -0.15 0.92
N TRP A 133 12.27 -0.17 2.14
CA TRP A 133 13.66 0.14 2.41
C TRP A 133 14.23 -0.80 3.45
N TYR A 134 15.41 -1.35 3.16
CA TYR A 134 16.22 -2.00 4.18
C TYR A 134 16.80 -0.94 5.10
N LEU A 135 16.68 -1.17 6.40
CA LEU A 135 17.20 -0.29 7.43
C LEU A 135 18.55 -0.81 7.93
N ARG A 136 19.32 0.07 8.58
CA ARG A 136 20.51 -0.35 9.31
C ARG A 136 20.14 -1.44 10.32
N GLY A 137 20.99 -2.47 10.43
CA GLY A 137 20.70 -3.68 11.21
C GLY A 137 19.89 -4.70 10.40
N THR A 138 18.90 -5.34 11.03
CA THR A 138 18.06 -6.38 10.42
C THR A 138 16.66 -5.87 10.04
N GLY A 139 16.45 -4.56 10.03
CA GLY A 139 15.14 -3.95 9.87
C GLY A 139 14.72 -3.76 8.41
N PHE A 140 13.41 -3.66 8.21
CA PHE A 140 12.78 -3.22 6.97
C PHE A 140 11.66 -2.23 7.31
N ALA A 141 11.55 -1.17 6.52
CA ALA A 141 10.42 -0.24 6.59
C ALA A 141 9.71 -0.17 5.25
N SER A 142 8.43 0.15 5.30
CA SER A 142 7.63 0.33 4.11
C SER A 142 6.55 1.38 4.35
N VAL A 143 6.26 2.13 3.29
CA VAL A 143 5.21 3.16 3.27
C VAL A 143 4.36 2.91 2.02
N GLN A 144 3.04 2.89 2.18
CA GLN A 144 2.10 2.63 1.09
C GLN A 144 0.98 3.65 1.08
N VAL A 145 0.56 4.02 -0.13
CA VAL A 145 -0.64 4.81 -0.38
C VAL A 145 -1.45 4.07 -1.43
N ILE A 146 -2.59 3.55 -1.03
CA ILE A 146 -3.40 2.63 -1.83
C ILE A 146 -4.69 3.32 -2.24
N ALA A 147 -4.91 3.46 -3.54
CA ALA A 147 -6.15 3.93 -4.12
C ALA A 147 -7.25 2.90 -3.85
N CYS A 148 -8.35 3.33 -3.21
CA CYS A 148 -9.49 2.47 -2.93
C CYS A 148 -10.36 2.25 -4.19
N SER A 149 -11.57 1.71 -3.99
CA SER A 149 -12.50 1.40 -5.07
C SER A 149 -12.78 2.61 -6.00
N ALA A 150 -12.71 2.45 -7.32
CA ALA A 150 -12.24 1.25 -8.02
C ALA A 150 -10.69 1.19 -8.04
N ASN A 151 -10.08 0.28 -7.27
CA ASN A 151 -8.64 0.08 -7.32
C ASN A 151 -8.27 -0.46 -8.72
N ARG A 152 -7.20 0.07 -9.31
CA ARG A 152 -6.87 -0.26 -10.71
C ARG A 152 -6.42 -1.69 -10.96
N ILE A 153 -5.84 -2.35 -9.97
CA ILE A 153 -5.36 -3.74 -10.07
C ILE A 153 -6.49 -4.70 -9.66
N ARG A 154 -7.24 -4.37 -8.61
CA ARG A 154 -8.36 -5.16 -8.09
C ARG A 154 -9.61 -4.29 -7.91
N PRO A 155 -10.34 -3.98 -9.00
CA PRO A 155 -11.45 -3.02 -8.96
C PRO A 155 -12.63 -3.46 -8.10
N THR A 156 -12.75 -4.76 -7.84
CA THR A 156 -13.81 -5.32 -7.01
C THR A 156 -13.48 -5.36 -5.52
N ILE A 157 -12.26 -5.04 -5.10
CA ILE A 157 -11.95 -4.91 -3.66
C ILE A 157 -12.67 -3.66 -3.12
N PRO A 158 -13.48 -3.78 -2.06
CA PRO A 158 -14.21 -2.65 -1.51
C PRO A 158 -13.31 -1.67 -0.76
N CYS A 159 -13.81 -0.46 -0.55
CA CYS A 159 -13.21 0.53 0.34
C CYS A 159 -13.28 0.01 1.79
N PRO A 160 -12.18 0.04 2.58
CA PRO A 160 -12.20 -0.32 3.99
C PRO A 160 -13.16 0.51 4.86
N MET A 161 -13.58 1.68 4.39
CA MET A 161 -14.44 2.63 5.11
C MET A 161 -15.93 2.51 4.78
N GLY A 162 -16.32 1.61 3.87
CA GLY A 162 -17.68 1.51 3.32
C GLY A 162 -17.79 2.14 1.95
#